data_AF-A0A7Z2Q0Y1-F1
#
_entry.id   AF-A0A7Z2Q0Y1-F1
#
_cell.length_a   1.000
_cell.length_b   1.000
_cell.length_c   1.000
_cell.angle_alpha   90.00
_cell.angle_beta   90.00
_cell.angle_gamma   90.00
#
_symmetry.space_group_name_H-M   'P 1'
#
loop_
_entity.id
_entity.type
_entity.pdbx_description
1 polymer ?
#
loop_
_entity_poly.entity_id
_entity_poly.type
_entity_poly.pdbx_seq_one_letter_code
_entity_poly.pdbx_strand_id
1 'polypeptide(L)'
;MVYVDSGSTDGSVAAARGLGAGCGRTRSRHSLHRGARNAGFARLVATAPDLAYVQFVDGDCELAPRWPEAAIGFLDAHAYAAAACGRLRERHPDRSVYNWLCDKEWDRPPARSAPLPAT
;
A
#
# COMPACT_ATOMS: atom_id res chain seq x y z
N MET A 1 -1.75 12.39 -2.76
CA MET A 1 -1.63 11.29 -1.78
C MET A 1 -2.77 11.40 -0.78
N VAL A 2 -3.39 10.27 -0.41
CA VAL A 2 -4.38 10.21 0.68
C VAL A 2 -3.79 9.37 1.81
N TYR A 3 -3.67 9.96 2.99
CA TYR A 3 -3.29 9.25 4.20
C TYR A 3 -4.55 8.89 5.00
N VAL A 4 -4.74 7.62 5.33
CA VAL A 4 -5.90 7.19 6.11
C VAL A 4 -5.45 6.68 7.46
N ASP A 5 -5.73 7.47 8.48
CA ASP A 5 -5.45 7.17 9.87
C ASP A 5 -6.30 6.00 10.38
N SER A 6 -5.67 5.08 11.08
CA SER A 6 -6.31 3.96 11.80
C SER A 6 -6.44 4.17 13.30
N GLY A 7 -6.12 5.35 13.81
CA GLY A 7 -6.29 5.72 15.23
C GLY A 7 -5.01 6.18 15.91
N SER A 8 -4.09 6.79 15.17
CA SER A 8 -2.86 7.36 15.70
C SER A 8 -3.12 8.45 16.75
N THR A 9 -2.30 8.46 17.80
CA THR A 9 -2.33 9.44 18.90
C THR A 9 -1.03 10.24 19.02
N ASP A 10 -0.07 10.00 18.12
CA ASP A 10 1.31 10.49 18.15
C ASP A 10 1.58 11.65 17.18
N GLY A 11 0.53 12.29 16.65
CA GLY A 11 0.65 13.40 15.71
C GLY A 11 0.83 12.98 14.24
N SER A 12 0.80 11.69 13.91
CA SER A 12 0.89 11.16 12.53
C SER A 12 0.00 11.92 11.53
N VAL A 13 -1.25 12.23 11.90
CA VAL A 13 -2.19 12.96 11.04
C VAL A 13 -1.71 14.38 10.74
N ALA A 14 -1.15 15.08 11.73
CA ALA A 14 -0.65 16.43 11.56
C ALA A 14 0.60 16.44 10.66
N ALA A 15 1.52 15.48 10.87
CA ALA A 15 2.69 15.31 10.02
C ALA A 15 2.30 15.04 8.56
N ALA A 16 1.38 14.11 8.31
CA ALA A 16 0.90 13.80 6.97
C ALA A 16 0.27 15.03 6.28
N ARG A 17 -0.52 15.83 7.00
CA ARG A 17 -1.07 17.09 6.47
C ARG A 17 0.02 18.10 6.15
N GLY A 18 1.05 18.21 6.98
CA GLY A 18 2.19 19.10 6.76
C GLY A 18 2.95 18.78 5.47
N LEU A 19 2.94 17.51 5.05
CA LEU A 19 3.49 17.04 3.77
C LEU A 19 2.51 17.19 2.58
N GLY A 20 1.36 17.84 2.79
CA GLY A 20 0.35 18.05 1.76
C GLY A 20 -0.57 16.86 1.49
N ALA A 21 -0.55 15.82 2.34
CA ALA A 21 -1.45 14.68 2.16
C ALA A 21 -2.90 15.04 2.54
N GLY A 22 -3.84 14.56 1.74
CA GLY A 22 -5.25 14.57 2.13
C GLY A 22 -5.49 13.52 3.21
N CYS A 23 -5.78 13.94 4.44
CA CYS A 23 -5.99 12.99 5.54
C CYS A 23 -7.46 12.58 5.71
N GLY A 24 -7.69 11.29 5.96
CA GLY A 24 -8.96 10.71 6.39
C GLY A 24 -8.76 9.78 7.59
N ARG A 25 -9.84 9.23 8.14
CA ARG A 25 -9.78 8.25 9.24
C ARG A 25 -10.70 7.08 8.96
N THR A 26 -10.24 5.86 9.21
CA THR A 26 -11.10 4.67 9.13
C THR A 26 -11.96 4.52 10.39
N ARG A 27 -13.21 4.10 10.22
CA ARG A 27 -14.13 3.74 11.31
C ARG A 27 -14.35 2.22 11.40
N SER A 28 -13.63 1.43 10.60
CA SER A 28 -13.76 -0.03 10.57
C SER A 28 -13.26 -0.65 11.87
N ARG A 29 -14.18 -1.21 12.67
CA ARG A 29 -13.85 -1.86 13.95
C ARG A 29 -13.27 -3.27 13.79
N HIS A 30 -13.41 -3.89 12.61
CA HIS A 30 -13.07 -5.30 12.39
C HIS A 30 -11.81 -5.51 11.54
N SER A 31 -11.44 -4.54 10.69
CA SER A 31 -10.17 -4.56 9.97
C SER A 31 -9.76 -3.14 9.62
N LEU A 32 -8.89 -2.58 10.46
CA LEU A 32 -8.40 -1.20 10.33
C LEU A 32 -7.69 -1.00 8.98
N HIS A 33 -6.77 -1.89 8.63
CA HIS A 33 -6.01 -1.83 7.36
C HIS A 33 -6.90 -1.96 6.11
N ARG A 34 -7.88 -2.88 6.11
CA ARG A 34 -8.81 -3.01 4.98
C ARG A 34 -9.73 -1.80 4.86
N GLY A 35 -10.27 -1.34 5.99
CA GLY A 35 -11.13 -0.16 6.02
C GLY A 35 -10.39 1.11 5.59
N ALA A 36 -9.13 1.25 6.01
CA ALA A 36 -8.27 2.37 5.62
C ALA A 36 -8.01 2.38 4.11
N ARG A 37 -7.64 1.24 3.52
CA ARG A 37 -7.46 1.09 2.06
C ARG A 37 -8.72 1.46 1.29
N ASN A 38 -9.88 0.93 1.69
CA ASN A 38 -11.14 1.22 1.00
C ASN A 38 -11.54 2.70 1.10
N ALA A 39 -11.40 3.31 2.29
CA ALA A 39 -11.71 4.72 2.48
C ALA A 39 -10.76 5.63 1.68
N GLY A 40 -9.47 5.27 1.61
CA GLY A 40 -8.47 5.98 0.82
C GLY A 40 -8.76 5.91 -0.67
N PHE A 41 -9.05 4.70 -1.16
CA PHE A 41 -9.42 4.47 -2.56
C PHE A 41 -10.68 5.25 -2.95
N ALA A 42 -11.75 5.15 -2.17
CA ALA A 42 -12.99 5.88 -2.43
C ALA A 42 -12.76 7.40 -2.51
N ARG A 43 -11.91 7.93 -1.63
CA ARG A 43 -11.53 9.35 -1.67
C ARG A 43 -10.74 9.70 -2.93
N LEU A 44 -9.75 8.89 -3.31
CA LEU A 44 -8.96 9.11 -4.51
C LEU A 44 -9.86 9.16 -5.76
N VAL A 45 -10.74 8.16 -5.93
CA VAL A 45 -11.70 8.10 -7.05
C VAL A 45 -12.61 9.33 -7.09
N ALA A 46 -13.08 9.81 -5.93
CA ALA A 46 -13.93 10.99 -5.87
C ALA A 46 -13.20 12.30 -6.20
N THR A 47 -11.91 12.41 -5.85
CA THR A 47 -11.13 13.66 -6.02
C THR A 47 -10.28 13.71 -7.29
N ALA A 48 -10.01 12.55 -7.89
CA ALA A 48 -9.17 12.40 -9.07
C ALA A 48 -9.72 11.23 -9.91
N PRO A 49 -10.86 11.42 -10.59
CA PRO A 49 -11.55 10.35 -11.31
C PRO A 49 -10.76 9.78 -12.49
N ASP A 50 -9.81 10.55 -13.03
CA ASP A 50 -9.00 10.17 -14.20
C ASP A 50 -7.73 9.37 -13.84
N LEU A 51 -7.56 8.94 -12.58
CA LEU A 51 -6.44 8.12 -12.18
C LEU A 51 -6.50 6.74 -12.84
N ALA A 52 -5.49 6.40 -13.65
CA ALA A 52 -5.34 5.07 -14.22
C ALA A 52 -4.92 4.00 -13.19
N TYR A 53 -4.12 4.40 -12.19
CA TYR A 53 -3.52 3.50 -11.22
C TYR A 53 -3.62 4.06 -9.80
N VAL A 54 -3.74 3.15 -8.83
CA VAL A 54 -3.68 3.46 -7.39
C VAL A 54 -2.65 2.57 -6.71
N GLN A 55 -1.69 3.17 -6.01
CA GLN A 55 -0.71 2.48 -5.18
C GLN A 55 -1.16 2.53 -3.71
N PHE A 56 -1.24 1.37 -3.07
CA PHE A 56 -1.37 1.26 -1.61
C PHE A 56 0.00 1.07 -0.98
N VAL A 57 0.29 1.81 0.08
CA VAL A 57 1.56 1.72 0.84
C VAL A 57 1.25 1.92 2.32
N ASP A 58 1.88 1.11 3.17
CA ASP A 58 1.76 1.27 4.62
C ASP A 58 2.57 2.49 5.09
N GLY A 59 2.13 3.13 6.18
CA GLY A 59 2.68 4.42 6.62
C GLY A 59 4.12 4.37 7.14
N ASP A 60 4.63 3.19 7.41
CA ASP A 60 6.00 2.88 7.84
C ASP A 60 6.87 2.30 6.71
N CYS A 61 6.34 2.24 5.49
CA CYS A 61 7.04 1.71 4.33
C CYS A 61 7.59 2.82 3.43
N GLU A 62 8.69 2.51 2.75
CA GLU A 62 9.25 3.30 1.67
C GLU A 62 9.18 2.53 0.36
N LEU A 63 8.92 3.24 -0.73
CA LEU A 63 8.96 2.65 -2.07
C LEU A 63 10.38 2.66 -2.59
N ALA A 64 10.81 1.54 -3.18
CA ALA A 64 12.05 1.53 -3.94
C ALA A 64 11.97 2.55 -5.09
N PRO A 65 13.03 3.31 -5.39
CA PRO A 65 12.95 4.44 -6.32
C PRO A 65 12.40 4.13 -7.72
N ARG A 66 12.57 2.89 -8.20
CA ARG A 66 12.11 2.43 -9.52
C ARG A 66 10.82 1.61 -9.48
N TRP A 67 10.23 1.43 -8.30
CA TRP A 67 9.06 0.58 -8.13
C TRP A 67 7.83 1.10 -8.89
N PRO A 68 7.46 2.40 -8.80
CA PRO A 68 6.27 2.89 -9.48
C PRO A 68 6.32 2.67 -11.01
N GLU A 69 7.45 2.98 -11.64
CA GLU A 69 7.62 2.83 -13.09
C GLU A 69 7.60 1.35 -13.51
N ALA A 70 8.24 0.48 -12.71
CA ALA A 70 8.24 -0.96 -12.97
C ALA A 70 6.84 -1.57 -12.84
N ALA A 71 6.07 -1.17 -11.83
CA ALA A 71 4.72 -1.65 -11.58
C ALA A 71 3.76 -1.20 -12.69
N ILE A 72 3.80 0.08 -13.07
CA ILE A 72 2.99 0.64 -14.16
C ILE A 72 3.33 -0.06 -15.49
N GLY A 73 4.61 -0.14 -15.85
CA GLY A 73 5.03 -0.79 -17.09
C GLY A 73 4.63 -2.27 -17.15
N PHE A 74 4.64 -2.97 -16.01
CA PHE A 74 4.13 -4.34 -15.94
C PHE A 74 2.61 -4.40 -16.18
N LEU A 75 1.82 -3.51 -15.56
CA LEU A 75 0.36 -3.50 -15.72
C LEU A 75 -0.05 -3.12 -17.15
N ASP A 76 0.60 -2.11 -17.74
CA ASP A 76 0.39 -1.70 -19.13
C ASP A 76 0.67 -2.86 -20.11
N ALA A 77 1.74 -3.62 -19.87
CA ALA A 77 2.14 -4.73 -20.74
C ALA A 77 1.28 -6.01 -20.56
N HIS A 78 0.50 -6.10 -19.49
CA HIS A 78 -0.23 -7.32 -19.13
C HIS A 78 -1.68 -7.02 -18.77
N ALA A 79 -2.53 -6.80 -19.79
CA ALA A 79 -3.94 -6.47 -19.63
C ALA A 79 -4.79 -7.46 -18.80
N TYR A 80 -4.32 -8.69 -18.58
CA TYR A 80 -4.97 -9.67 -17.71
C TYR A 80 -4.63 -9.51 -16.21
N ALA A 81 -3.64 -8.67 -15.87
CA ALA A 81 -3.19 -8.47 -14.49
C ALA A 81 -3.94 -7.29 -13.86
N ALA A 82 -4.69 -7.55 -12.78
CA ALA A 82 -5.43 -6.49 -12.07
C ALA A 82 -4.56 -5.70 -11.08
N ALA A 83 -3.44 -6.26 -10.62
CA ALA A 83 -2.55 -5.63 -9.65
C ALA A 83 -1.11 -6.15 -9.79
N ALA A 84 -0.16 -5.32 -9.37
CA ALA A 84 1.24 -5.67 -9.20
C ALA A 84 1.64 -5.48 -7.73
N CYS A 85 2.42 -6.41 -7.19
CA CYS A 85 2.90 -6.37 -5.82
C CYS A 85 4.43 -6.42 -5.82
N GLY A 86 5.07 -5.51 -5.09
CA GLY A 86 6.51 -5.49 -4.91
C GLY A 86 6.96 -6.49 -3.86
N ARG A 87 8.26 -6.79 -3.84
CA ARG A 87 8.86 -7.55 -2.74
C ARG A 87 9.09 -6.61 -1.56
N LEU A 88 8.58 -6.97 -0.39
CA LEU A 88 8.90 -6.27 0.87
C LEU A 88 10.27 -6.74 1.37
N ARG A 89 11.00 -5.82 1.97
CA ARG A 89 12.29 -6.07 2.62
C ARG A 89 12.30 -5.31 3.92
N GLU A 90 12.74 -5.93 5.00
CA GLU A 90 12.93 -5.15 6.21
C GLU A 90 14.15 -4.25 6.03
N ARG A 91 14.06 -2.99 6.45
CA ARG A 91 15.14 -2.00 6.37
C ARG A 91 16.29 -2.36 7.28
N HIS A 92 16.01 -2.91 8.46
CA HIS A 92 17.02 -3.17 9.48
C HIS A 92 16.89 -4.58 10.08
N PRO A 93 17.08 -5.63 9.26
CA PRO A 93 16.91 -7.03 9.70
C PRO A 93 17.89 -7.42 10.83
N ASP A 94 18.99 -6.70 11.00
CA ASP A 94 20.02 -6.93 12.02
C ASP A 94 19.71 -6.27 13.38
N ARG A 95 18.70 -5.40 13.47
CA ARG A 95 18.38 -4.67 14.72
C ARG A 95 17.69 -5.52 15.79
N SER A 96 16.97 -6.58 15.40
CA SER A 96 16.30 -7.48 16.33
C SER A 96 15.98 -8.82 15.67
N VAL A 97 15.75 -9.85 16.49
CA VAL A 97 15.25 -11.15 16.01
C VAL A 97 13.88 -11.04 15.32
N TYR A 98 13.05 -10.06 15.71
CA TYR A 98 11.74 -9.83 15.10
C TYR A 98 11.88 -9.21 13.70
N ASN A 99 12.76 -8.22 13.52
CA ASN A 99 13.03 -7.63 12.20
C ASN A 99 13.64 -8.66 11.26
N TRP A 100 14.58 -9.47 11.76
CA TRP A 100 15.14 -10.58 11.01
C TRP A 100 14.06 -11.57 10.55
N LEU A 101 13.13 -11.93 11.44
CA LEU A 101 12.03 -12.83 11.11
C LEU A 101 11.10 -12.23 10.03
N CYS A 102 10.74 -10.95 10.14
CA CYS A 102 9.96 -10.26 9.12
C CYS A 102 10.65 -10.27 7.75
N ASP A 103 11.95 -9.98 7.70
CA ASP A 103 12.72 -10.01 6.44
C ASP A 103 12.69 -11.42 5.81
N LYS A 104 12.83 -12.47 6.62
CA LYS A 104 12.76 -13.86 6.15
C LYS A 104 11.36 -14.28 5.73
N GLU A 105 10.33 -13.87 6.45
CA GLU A 105 8.94 -14.20 6.12
C GLU A 105 8.50 -13.51 4.82
N TRP A 106 8.93 -12.27 4.59
CA TRP A 106 8.60 -11.51 3.39
C TRP A 106 9.42 -11.91 2.17
N ASP A 107 10.58 -12.54 2.35
CA ASP A 107 11.38 -13.09 1.25
C ASP A 107 10.80 -14.39 0.68
N ARG A 108 9.61 -14.27 0.07
CA ARG A 108 8.94 -15.37 -0.64
C ARG A 108 9.11 -15.22 -2.15
N PRO A 109 9.17 -16.34 -2.89
CA PRO A 109 9.16 -16.29 -4.34
C PRO A 109 7.95 -15.51 -4.88
N PRO A 110 8.09 -14.75 -5.97
CA PRO A 110 6.96 -14.10 -6.60
C PRO A 110 5.92 -15.15 -7.01
N ALA A 111 4.66 -14.89 -6.65
CA ALA A 111 3.54 -15.75 -6.98
C ALA A 111 2.64 -15.06 -8.01
N ARG A 112 2.18 -15.81 -9.01
CA ARG A 112 1.11 -15.40 -9.91
C ARG A 112 -0.16 -16.12 -9.50
N SER A 113 -1.18 -15.38 -9.07
CA SER A 113 -2.53 -15.94 -8.92
C SER A 113 -3.24 -15.91 -10.26
N ALA A 114 -3.76 -17.06 -10.70
CA ALA A 114 -4.66 -17.12 -11.85
C ALA A 114 -5.98 -16.38 -11.53
N PRO A 115 -6.70 -15.88 -12.54
CA PRO A 115 -8.03 -15.32 -12.33
C PRO A 115 -8.92 -16.35 -11.62
N LEU A 116 -9.74 -15.91 -10.68
CA LEU A 116 -10.82 -16.74 -10.15
C LEU A 116 -11.73 -17.12 -11.34
N PRO A 117 -12.22 -18.37 -11.41
CA PRO A 117 -13.18 -18.75 -12.44
C PRO A 117 -14.39 -17.80 -12.39
N ALA A 118 -14.83 -17.34 -13.56
CA ALA A 118 -16.03 -16.52 -13.65
C ALA A 118 -17.21 -17.33 -13.08
N THR A 119 -17.84 -16.79 -12.04
CA THR A 119 -19.12 -17.27 -11.49
C THR A 119 -20.28 -16.86 -12.38
#